data_AF-A0A1H4Q504-F1
#
_entry.id   AF-A0A1H4Q504-F1
#
_cell.length_a   1.000
_cell.length_b   1.000
_cell.length_c   1.000
_cell.angle_alpha   90.00
_cell.angle_beta   90.00
_cell.angle_gamma   90.00
#
_symmetry.space_group_name_H-M   'P 1'
#
loop_
_entity.id
_entity.type
_entity.pdbx_description
1 polymer ?
#
loop_
_entity_poly.entity_id
_entity_poly.type
_entity_poly.pdbx_seq_one_letter_code
_entity_poly.pdbx_strand_id
1 'polypeptide(L)'
;MTILVTGGTGALGRRVVDALERAGVEVRSLSRGEREPIPEHIGVQADLLSKEDLAAALVGIKTVVHCAHDSSTPDNSIAGTTNLIEACQAAGVRHFVYISIAGIDTAADFAYYAVKLEEERRIIASGLPYSILRAAQFHNLVHAILMRLNTAPMVMYVPRGVVLRPVDIRTVADRLADIAQGPPRKRCRDLVGPEQRPIESLARQWLRARGQWKIVFSLPSNSPGFKAFRELTLGEADKAGPDFALWLVENVKRPKPRR
;
A
#
# COMPACT_ATOMS: atom_id res chain seq x y z
N MET A 1 -16.11 -18.93 4.68
CA MET A 1 -16.46 -17.49 4.51
C MET A 1 -15.53 -16.95 3.45
N THR A 2 -16.06 -16.37 2.38
CA THR A 2 -15.25 -15.85 1.27
C THR A 2 -15.01 -14.35 1.43
N ILE A 3 -13.75 -13.92 1.32
CA ILE A 3 -13.36 -12.51 1.36
C ILE A 3 -13.00 -12.04 -0.05
N LEU A 4 -13.56 -10.91 -0.48
CA LEU A 4 -13.19 -10.28 -1.76
C LEU A 4 -12.00 -9.34 -1.54
N VAL A 5 -10.93 -9.49 -2.32
CA VAL A 5 -9.79 -8.57 -2.33
C VAL A 5 -9.73 -7.84 -3.66
N THR A 6 -9.94 -6.52 -3.66
CA THR A 6 -9.76 -5.72 -4.88
C THR A 6 -8.30 -5.33 -5.08
N GLY A 7 -7.87 -5.25 -6.34
CA GLY A 7 -6.47 -5.00 -6.65
C GLY A 7 -5.59 -6.21 -6.31
N GLY A 8 -6.17 -7.42 -6.34
CA GLY A 8 -5.50 -8.66 -5.94
C GLY A 8 -4.29 -9.04 -6.78
N THR A 9 -4.12 -8.45 -7.97
CA THR A 9 -2.92 -8.60 -8.81
C THR A 9 -1.87 -7.49 -8.59
N GLY A 10 -2.16 -6.53 -7.70
CA GLY A 10 -1.27 -5.45 -7.31
C GLY A 10 -0.26 -5.89 -6.23
N ALA A 11 0.72 -5.02 -5.95
CA ALA A 11 1.82 -5.33 -5.03
C ALA A 11 1.34 -5.70 -3.60
N LEU A 12 0.37 -4.97 -3.07
CA LEU A 12 -0.20 -5.25 -1.75
C LEU A 12 -1.30 -6.31 -1.82
N GLY A 13 -2.25 -6.17 -2.76
CA GLY A 13 -3.41 -7.05 -2.86
C GLY A 13 -3.02 -8.52 -2.99
N ARG A 14 -1.99 -8.84 -3.79
CA ARG A 14 -1.50 -10.22 -3.90
C ARG A 14 -1.02 -10.78 -2.56
N ARG A 15 -0.30 -9.98 -1.77
CA ARG A 15 0.16 -10.42 -0.44
C ARG A 15 -0.99 -10.56 0.55
N VAL A 16 -2.05 -9.78 0.42
CA VAL A 16 -3.27 -9.94 1.23
C VAL A 16 -3.98 -11.25 0.86
N VAL A 17 -4.09 -11.57 -0.43
CA VAL A 17 -4.60 -12.87 -0.90
C VAL A 17 -3.76 -14.00 -0.30
N ASP A 18 -2.43 -13.97 -0.47
CA ASP A 18 -1.52 -14.98 0.09
C ASP A 18 -1.64 -15.11 1.62
N ALA A 19 -1.87 -14.00 2.34
CA ALA A 19 -2.01 -14.00 3.79
C ALA A 19 -3.35 -14.62 4.25
N LEU A 20 -4.44 -14.32 3.54
CA LEU A 20 -5.76 -14.89 3.81
C LEU A 20 -5.81 -16.38 3.50
N GLU A 21 -5.20 -16.81 2.39
CA GLU A 21 -5.12 -18.23 2.01
C GLU A 21 -4.30 -19.04 3.01
N ARG A 22 -3.15 -18.50 3.47
CA ARG A 22 -2.37 -19.12 4.57
C ARG A 22 -3.17 -19.24 5.87
N ALA A 23 -4.16 -18.39 6.08
CA ALA A 23 -5.08 -18.47 7.22
C ALA A 23 -6.28 -19.41 6.98
N GLY A 24 -6.34 -20.10 5.84
CA GLY A 24 -7.44 -21.01 5.49
C GLY A 24 -8.73 -20.31 5.08
N VAL A 25 -8.66 -19.04 4.70
CA VAL A 25 -9.81 -18.24 4.24
C VAL A 25 -9.95 -18.38 2.72
N GLU A 26 -11.16 -18.62 2.25
CA GLU A 26 -11.45 -18.57 0.80
C GLU A 26 -11.38 -17.13 0.30
N VAL A 27 -10.64 -16.91 -0.79
CA VAL A 27 -10.43 -15.57 -1.34
C VAL A 27 -10.99 -15.47 -2.75
N ARG A 28 -11.67 -14.37 -3.02
CA ARG A 28 -12.03 -13.93 -4.37
C ARG A 28 -11.16 -12.72 -4.73
N SER A 29 -10.30 -12.87 -5.73
CA SER A 29 -9.33 -11.84 -6.11
C SER A 29 -9.87 -11.04 -7.29
N LEU A 30 -10.19 -9.76 -7.08
CA LEU A 30 -10.72 -8.86 -8.10
C LEU A 30 -9.60 -8.05 -8.76
N SER A 31 -9.55 -8.08 -10.11
CA SER A 31 -8.64 -7.24 -10.89
C SER A 31 -9.22 -6.81 -12.25
N ARG A 32 -8.71 -5.69 -12.79
CA ARG A 32 -9.27 -5.00 -13.98
C ARG A 32 -8.90 -5.61 -15.34
N GLY A 33 -8.17 -6.72 -15.42
CA GLY A 33 -7.77 -7.26 -16.74
C GLY A 33 -7.28 -8.68 -16.75
N GLU A 34 -7.07 -9.20 -17.96
CA GLU A 34 -6.44 -10.48 -18.29
C GLU A 34 -4.94 -10.46 -17.93
N ARG A 35 -4.61 -10.40 -16.64
CA ARG A 35 -3.37 -11.06 -16.20
C ARG A 35 -3.73 -12.51 -16.02
N GLU A 36 -2.90 -13.41 -16.56
CA GLU A 36 -3.15 -14.86 -16.56
C GLU A 36 -3.86 -15.29 -15.28
N PRO A 37 -4.94 -16.10 -15.37
CA PRO A 37 -5.57 -16.65 -14.19
C PRO A 37 -4.46 -17.24 -13.33
N ILE A 38 -4.25 -16.65 -12.15
CA ILE A 38 -3.25 -17.16 -11.24
C ILE A 38 -3.80 -18.53 -10.83
N PRO A 39 -3.13 -19.65 -11.16
CA PRO A 39 -3.75 -20.98 -11.21
C PRO A 39 -4.38 -21.47 -9.91
N GLU A 40 -4.12 -20.79 -8.80
CA GLU A 40 -4.40 -21.22 -7.44
C GLU A 40 -5.61 -20.50 -6.79
N HIS A 41 -6.26 -19.51 -7.44
CA HIS A 41 -7.41 -18.81 -6.85
C HIS A 41 -8.56 -18.43 -7.80
N ILE A 42 -9.74 -18.17 -7.23
CA ILE A 42 -10.90 -17.63 -7.95
C ILE A 42 -10.61 -16.16 -8.30
N GLY A 43 -9.94 -15.95 -9.42
CA GLY A 43 -9.79 -14.64 -10.03
C GLY A 43 -11.12 -14.19 -10.65
N VAL A 44 -11.64 -13.05 -10.21
CA VAL A 44 -12.78 -12.40 -10.84
C VAL A 44 -12.28 -11.16 -11.57
N GLN A 45 -12.44 -11.17 -12.88
CA GLN A 45 -12.22 -9.98 -13.67
C GLN A 45 -13.41 -9.04 -13.47
N ALA A 46 -13.14 -7.83 -13.00
CA ALA A 46 -14.16 -6.80 -12.86
C ALA A 46 -13.51 -5.41 -12.91
N ASP A 47 -14.15 -4.50 -13.62
CA ASP A 47 -13.84 -3.09 -13.52
C ASP A 47 -14.59 -2.45 -12.36
N LEU A 48 -13.91 -1.67 -11.52
CA LEU A 48 -14.56 -0.88 -10.47
C LEU A 48 -15.44 0.23 -11.04
N LEU A 49 -15.29 0.56 -12.32
CA LEU A 49 -16.17 1.48 -13.03
C LEU A 49 -17.42 0.79 -13.61
N SER A 50 -17.46 -0.54 -13.66
CA SER A 50 -18.61 -1.34 -14.11
C SER A 50 -19.49 -1.75 -12.92
N LYS A 51 -20.74 -1.26 -12.87
CA LYS A 51 -21.66 -1.60 -11.77
C LYS A 51 -22.10 -3.06 -11.85
N GLU A 52 -22.25 -3.57 -13.07
CA GLU A 52 -22.63 -4.95 -13.37
C GLU A 52 -21.55 -5.94 -12.90
N ASP A 53 -20.28 -5.65 -13.20
CA ASP A 53 -19.15 -6.50 -12.78
C ASP A 53 -19.05 -6.56 -11.25
N LEU A 54 -19.22 -5.40 -10.59
CA LEU A 54 -19.20 -5.30 -9.14
C LEU A 54 -20.33 -6.10 -8.48
N ALA A 55 -21.54 -6.03 -9.03
CA ALA A 55 -22.68 -6.80 -8.53
C ALA A 55 -22.41 -8.31 -8.61
N ALA A 56 -21.88 -8.79 -9.75
CA ALA A 56 -21.52 -10.19 -9.93
C ALA A 56 -20.39 -10.62 -8.97
N ALA A 57 -19.34 -9.78 -8.83
CA ALA A 57 -18.20 -10.06 -7.97
C ALA A 57 -18.56 -10.11 -6.47
N LEU A 58 -19.65 -9.47 -6.05
CA LEU A 58 -20.08 -9.38 -4.65
C LEU A 58 -21.11 -10.43 -4.24
N VAL A 59 -21.57 -11.30 -5.15
CA VAL A 59 -22.51 -12.38 -4.81
C VAL A 59 -21.93 -13.26 -3.71
N GLY A 60 -22.65 -13.37 -2.59
CA GLY A 60 -22.27 -14.16 -1.42
C GLY A 60 -21.16 -13.55 -0.53
N ILE A 61 -20.62 -12.38 -0.88
CA ILE A 61 -19.53 -11.75 -0.14
C ILE A 61 -20.05 -11.01 1.09
N LYS A 62 -19.33 -11.15 2.20
CA LYS A 62 -19.62 -10.42 3.46
C LYS A 62 -18.48 -9.54 3.94
N THR A 63 -17.26 -9.75 3.44
CA THR A 63 -16.09 -8.92 3.73
C THR A 63 -15.36 -8.56 2.45
N VAL A 64 -15.00 -7.28 2.32
CA VAL A 64 -14.20 -6.76 1.22
C VAL A 64 -12.93 -6.11 1.76
N VAL A 65 -11.77 -6.44 1.19
CA VAL A 65 -10.52 -5.71 1.39
C VAL A 65 -10.23 -4.90 0.14
N HIS A 66 -10.32 -3.58 0.25
CA HIS A 66 -10.08 -2.65 -0.83
C HIS A 66 -8.61 -2.22 -0.89
N CYS A 67 -7.84 -2.81 -1.81
CA CYS A 67 -6.44 -2.45 -2.08
C CYS A 67 -6.24 -1.86 -3.49
N ALA A 68 -7.27 -1.83 -4.33
CA ALA A 68 -7.20 -1.20 -5.65
C ALA A 68 -7.08 0.32 -5.51
N HIS A 69 -6.25 0.91 -6.35
CA HIS A 69 -6.09 2.36 -6.45
C HIS A 69 -5.56 2.68 -7.84
N ASP A 70 -6.10 3.70 -8.49
CA ASP A 70 -5.60 4.17 -9.77
C ASP A 70 -4.74 5.42 -9.58
N SER A 71 -3.41 5.23 -9.59
CA SER A 71 -2.47 6.34 -9.45
C SER A 71 -2.37 7.23 -10.69
N SER A 72 -2.87 6.78 -11.84
CA SER A 72 -2.78 7.50 -13.11
C SER A 72 -3.96 8.42 -13.34
N THR A 73 -5.13 8.08 -12.78
CA THR A 73 -6.36 8.86 -12.94
C THR A 73 -7.08 9.00 -11.60
N PRO A 74 -6.80 10.09 -10.85
CA PRO A 74 -7.42 10.40 -9.56
C PRO A 74 -8.94 10.22 -9.52
N ASP A 75 -9.65 10.77 -10.52
CA ASP A 75 -11.12 10.73 -10.59
C ASP A 75 -11.65 9.31 -10.73
N ASN A 76 -10.96 8.46 -11.49
CA ASN A 76 -11.32 7.04 -11.62
C ASN A 76 -11.13 6.28 -10.30
N SER A 77 -10.12 6.64 -9.51
CA SER A 77 -9.90 6.01 -8.20
C SER A 77 -11.05 6.34 -7.23
N ILE A 78 -11.44 7.61 -7.19
CA ILE A 78 -12.56 8.09 -6.37
C ILE A 78 -13.88 7.48 -6.84
N ALA A 79 -14.15 7.52 -8.15
CA ALA A 79 -15.35 6.94 -8.74
C ALA A 79 -15.44 5.43 -8.50
N GLY A 80 -14.35 4.69 -8.73
CA GLY A 80 -14.28 3.25 -8.50
C GLY A 80 -14.50 2.87 -7.03
N THR A 81 -13.92 3.63 -6.10
CA THR A 81 -14.18 3.45 -4.66
C THR A 81 -15.65 3.69 -4.33
N THR A 82 -16.27 4.74 -4.92
CA THR A 82 -17.68 5.08 -4.70
C THR A 82 -18.61 3.99 -5.22
N ASN A 83 -18.37 3.50 -6.44
CA ASN A 83 -19.13 2.40 -7.03
C ASN A 83 -19.01 1.13 -6.19
N LEU A 84 -17.81 0.81 -5.71
CA LEU A 84 -17.59 -0.36 -4.85
C LEU A 84 -18.36 -0.22 -3.52
N ILE A 85 -18.40 0.97 -2.92
CA ILE A 85 -19.19 1.26 -1.71
C ILE A 85 -20.68 0.99 -1.99
N GLU A 86 -21.24 1.58 -3.04
CA GLU A 86 -22.66 1.41 -3.42
C GLU A 86 -23.00 -0.08 -3.63
N ALA A 87 -22.14 -0.79 -4.37
CA ALA A 87 -22.34 -2.21 -4.64
C ALA A 87 -22.22 -3.06 -3.35
N CYS A 88 -21.31 -2.71 -2.44
CA CYS A 88 -21.18 -3.36 -1.13
C CYS A 88 -22.44 -3.18 -0.27
N GLN A 89 -23.05 -1.99 -0.29
CA GLN A 89 -24.31 -1.73 0.41
C GLN A 89 -25.43 -2.60 -0.16
N ALA A 90 -25.58 -2.64 -1.49
CA ALA A 90 -26.60 -3.45 -2.16
C ALA A 90 -26.43 -4.95 -1.91
N ALA A 91 -25.18 -5.45 -1.86
CA ALA A 91 -24.87 -6.85 -1.59
C ALA A 91 -24.95 -7.24 -0.08
N GLY A 92 -25.16 -6.26 0.80
CA GLY A 92 -25.19 -6.48 2.24
C GLY A 92 -23.84 -6.96 2.78
N VAL A 93 -22.74 -6.35 2.32
CA VAL A 93 -21.39 -6.50 2.89
C VAL A 93 -21.39 -5.97 4.32
N ARG A 94 -20.78 -6.73 5.23
CA ARG A 94 -20.78 -6.44 6.67
C ARG A 94 -19.43 -5.94 7.17
N HIS A 95 -18.42 -5.92 6.32
CA HIS A 95 -17.10 -5.40 6.67
C HIS A 95 -16.34 -4.92 5.45
N PHE A 96 -16.10 -3.62 5.38
CA PHE A 96 -15.30 -2.98 4.35
C PHE A 96 -13.93 -2.57 4.92
N VAL A 97 -12.86 -3.26 4.54
CA VAL A 97 -11.49 -2.99 4.98
C VAL A 97 -10.78 -2.15 3.92
N TYR A 98 -10.15 -1.05 4.31
CA TYR A 98 -9.46 -0.14 3.42
C TYR A 98 -8.05 0.20 3.92
N ILE A 99 -7.11 0.28 2.99
CA ILE A 99 -5.72 0.65 3.24
C ILE A 99 -5.46 2.10 2.80
N SER A 100 -4.91 2.90 3.70
CA SER A 100 -4.50 4.29 3.45
C SER A 100 -3.12 4.58 4.08
N ILE A 101 -2.75 5.84 4.28
CA ILE A 101 -1.36 6.28 4.50
C ILE A 101 -1.20 6.93 5.88
N ALA A 102 -0.25 6.44 6.67
CA ALA A 102 -0.03 6.94 8.02
C ALA A 102 0.41 8.42 7.99
N GLY A 103 -0.18 9.24 8.87
CA GLY A 103 0.11 10.68 8.95
C GLY A 103 -0.37 11.54 7.77
N ILE A 104 -1.23 11.00 6.90
CA ILE A 104 -1.68 11.66 5.66
C ILE A 104 -2.32 13.04 5.84
N ASP A 105 -2.92 13.32 7.01
CA ASP A 105 -3.67 14.56 7.26
C ASP A 105 -2.80 15.82 7.19
N THR A 106 -1.50 15.71 7.51
CA THR A 106 -0.56 16.85 7.52
C THR A 106 0.06 17.15 6.16
N ALA A 107 -0.20 16.33 5.14
CA ALA A 107 0.36 16.46 3.80
C ALA A 107 -0.72 16.46 2.70
N ALA A 108 -1.94 16.90 3.04
CA ALA A 108 -3.10 16.83 2.16
C ALA A 108 -2.98 17.65 0.86
N ASP A 109 -2.07 18.64 0.81
CA ASP A 109 -1.79 19.45 -0.39
C ASP A 109 -1.22 18.61 -1.56
N PHE A 110 -0.69 17.42 -1.27
CA PHE A 110 -0.25 16.50 -2.32
C PHE A 110 -1.45 15.78 -2.92
N ALA A 111 -1.71 15.99 -4.22
CA ALA A 111 -2.91 15.50 -4.90
C ALA A 111 -3.20 13.99 -4.67
N TYR A 112 -2.16 13.15 -4.69
CA TYR A 112 -2.29 11.73 -4.39
C TYR A 112 -2.82 11.46 -2.97
N TYR A 113 -2.42 12.26 -1.98
CA TYR A 113 -2.93 12.16 -0.61
C TYR A 113 -4.33 12.74 -0.46
N ALA A 114 -4.64 13.83 -1.17
CA ALA A 114 -5.99 14.36 -1.22
C ALA A 114 -7.01 13.31 -1.71
N VAL A 115 -6.65 12.52 -2.74
CA VAL A 115 -7.47 11.41 -3.26
C VAL A 115 -7.72 10.34 -2.19
N LYS A 116 -6.67 9.86 -1.53
CA LYS A 116 -6.81 8.83 -0.48
C LYS A 116 -7.66 9.33 0.70
N LEU A 117 -7.50 10.59 1.09
CA LEU A 117 -8.35 11.22 2.12
C LEU A 117 -9.81 11.33 1.68
N GLU A 118 -10.07 11.64 0.41
CA GLU A 118 -11.42 11.69 -0.14
C GLU A 118 -12.07 10.30 -0.17
N GLU A 119 -11.32 9.26 -0.56
CA GLU A 119 -11.75 7.87 -0.46
C GLU A 119 -12.09 7.48 0.99
N GLU A 120 -11.27 7.86 1.97
CA GLU A 120 -11.57 7.65 3.40
C GLU A 120 -12.88 8.34 3.81
N ARG A 121 -13.08 9.60 3.42
CA ARG A 121 -14.30 10.35 3.75
C ARG A 121 -15.55 9.68 3.19
N ARG A 122 -15.50 9.19 1.96
CA ARG A 122 -16.62 8.46 1.33
C ARG A 122 -16.92 7.16 2.05
N ILE A 123 -15.90 6.40 2.43
CA ILE A 123 -16.08 5.16 3.22
C ILE A 123 -16.72 5.49 4.58
N ILE A 124 -16.23 6.51 5.27
CA ILE A 124 -16.76 6.94 6.58
C ILE A 124 -18.22 7.38 6.47
N ALA A 125 -18.55 8.16 5.44
CA ALA A 125 -19.90 8.67 5.20
C ALA A 125 -20.89 7.61 4.66
N SER A 126 -20.38 6.49 4.15
CA SER A 126 -21.22 5.46 3.49
C SER A 126 -22.16 4.71 4.42
N GLY A 127 -21.92 4.70 5.73
CA GLY A 127 -22.67 3.86 6.67
C GLY A 127 -22.36 2.36 6.59
N LEU A 128 -21.45 1.91 5.71
CA LEU A 128 -20.92 0.54 5.75
C LEU A 128 -20.16 0.31 7.06
N PRO A 129 -20.24 -0.86 7.69
CA PRO A 129 -19.31 -1.20 8.75
C PRO A 129 -17.90 -1.36 8.16
N TYR A 130 -16.96 -0.53 8.60
CA TYR A 130 -15.65 -0.43 7.96
C TYR A 130 -14.46 -0.63 8.91
N SER A 131 -13.28 -0.83 8.34
CA SER A 131 -11.98 -0.72 9.00
C SER A 131 -10.97 -0.03 8.10
N ILE A 132 -10.42 1.10 8.54
CA ILE A 132 -9.37 1.83 7.84
C ILE A 132 -8.05 1.60 8.57
N LEU A 133 -7.13 0.93 7.91
CA LEU A 133 -5.73 0.83 8.32
C LEU A 133 -4.93 1.86 7.54
N ARG A 134 -4.18 2.73 8.22
CA ARG A 134 -3.18 3.58 7.58
C ARG A 134 -1.79 2.99 7.80
N ALA A 135 -1.00 2.87 6.73
CA ALA A 135 0.35 2.32 6.79
C ALA A 135 1.42 3.32 6.34
N ALA A 136 2.63 3.20 6.85
CA ALA A 136 3.78 3.96 6.33
C ALA A 136 4.16 3.53 4.89
N GLN A 137 5.11 4.25 4.29
CA GLN A 137 5.66 3.90 2.98
C GLN A 137 6.23 2.48 3.00
N PHE A 138 5.96 1.69 1.96
CA PHE A 138 6.52 0.35 1.89
C PHE A 138 8.01 0.37 1.57
N HIS A 139 8.76 -0.60 2.07
CA HIS A 139 10.18 -0.81 1.71
C HIS A 139 10.38 -0.82 0.19
N ASN A 140 9.45 -1.41 -0.57
CA ASN A 140 9.44 -1.42 -2.03
C ASN A 140 9.40 -0.01 -2.66
N LEU A 141 8.61 0.91 -2.08
CA LEU A 141 8.52 2.29 -2.56
C LEU A 141 9.85 3.02 -2.31
N VAL A 142 10.41 2.85 -1.11
CA VAL A 142 11.73 3.43 -0.78
C VAL A 142 12.80 2.89 -1.73
N HIS A 143 12.81 1.58 -1.99
CA HIS A 143 13.73 0.97 -2.96
C HIS A 143 13.58 1.58 -4.37
N ALA A 144 12.35 1.76 -4.86
CA ALA A 144 12.08 2.32 -6.18
C ALA A 144 12.53 3.79 -6.29
N ILE A 145 12.31 4.58 -5.24
CA ILE A 145 12.79 5.96 -5.17
C ILE A 145 14.31 6.01 -5.20
N LEU A 146 14.98 5.20 -4.37
CA LEU A 146 16.44 5.14 -4.34
C LEU A 146 17.02 4.66 -5.66
N MET A 147 16.39 3.69 -6.34
CA MET A 147 16.72 3.30 -7.71
C MET A 147 16.69 4.48 -8.67
N ARG A 148 15.62 5.27 -8.64
CA ARG A 148 15.43 6.43 -9.54
C ARG A 148 16.40 7.58 -9.25
N LEU A 149 16.81 7.75 -7.99
CA LEU A 149 17.82 8.72 -7.58
C LEU A 149 19.26 8.26 -7.88
N ASN A 150 19.48 6.97 -8.14
CA ASN A 150 20.80 6.38 -8.33
C ASN A 150 21.32 6.53 -9.78
N THR A 151 21.43 7.75 -10.29
CA THR A 151 21.78 8.03 -11.68
C THR A 151 23.28 8.26 -11.92
N ALA A 152 23.98 8.94 -11.00
CA ALA A 152 25.39 9.29 -11.16
C ALA A 152 26.33 8.19 -10.61
N PRO A 153 27.53 7.97 -11.20
CA PRO A 153 28.40 6.83 -10.85
C PRO A 153 29.07 6.96 -9.47
N MET A 154 29.49 8.16 -9.05
CA MET A 154 30.26 8.39 -7.81
C MET A 154 29.47 9.07 -6.70
N VAL A 155 28.40 9.77 -7.04
CA VAL A 155 27.59 10.54 -6.10
C VAL A 155 26.13 10.14 -6.19
N MET A 156 25.39 10.29 -5.09
CA MET A 156 23.95 10.12 -5.04
C MET A 156 23.33 11.32 -4.34
N TYR A 157 22.40 11.99 -5.03
CA TYR A 157 21.65 13.12 -4.47
C TYR A 157 20.33 12.63 -3.89
N VAL A 158 20.06 12.99 -2.64
CA VAL A 158 18.82 12.67 -1.94
C VAL A 158 18.16 13.93 -1.39
N PRO A 159 16.82 13.97 -1.28
CA PRO A 159 16.09 15.14 -0.79
C PRO A 159 16.34 15.37 0.70
N ARG A 160 16.87 16.53 1.04
CA ARG A 160 17.16 16.92 2.42
C ARG A 160 15.88 17.02 3.26
N GLY A 161 15.97 16.50 4.49
CA GLY A 161 14.93 16.61 5.52
C GLY A 161 13.82 15.57 5.41
N VAL A 162 13.87 14.67 4.43
CA VAL A 162 12.94 13.55 4.32
C VAL A 162 13.30 12.48 5.35
N VAL A 163 12.41 12.23 6.29
CA VAL A 163 12.53 11.18 7.32
C VAL A 163 11.42 10.16 7.11
N LEU A 164 11.77 8.90 6.97
CA LEU A 164 10.84 7.81 6.65
C LEU A 164 10.88 6.74 7.72
N ARG A 165 9.76 6.04 7.91
CA ARG A 165 9.66 4.86 8.79
C ARG A 165 9.07 3.68 8.01
N PRO A 166 9.77 3.18 6.99
CA PRO A 166 9.17 2.31 6.01
C PRO A 166 8.83 0.95 6.60
N VAL A 167 7.74 0.35 6.14
CA VAL A 167 7.20 -0.92 6.63
C VAL A 167 7.26 -2.00 5.56
N ASP A 168 7.37 -3.25 5.97
CA ASP A 168 7.29 -4.39 5.06
C ASP A 168 5.86 -4.59 4.57
N ILE A 169 5.69 -4.71 3.26
CA ILE A 169 4.39 -4.92 2.62
C ILE A 169 3.72 -6.23 3.08
N ARG A 170 4.50 -7.26 3.44
CA ARG A 170 4.03 -8.53 4.00
C ARG A 170 3.39 -8.30 5.37
N THR A 171 4.04 -7.52 6.22
CA THR A 171 3.51 -7.19 7.56
C THR A 171 2.20 -6.41 7.46
N VAL A 172 2.09 -5.50 6.49
CA VAL A 172 0.84 -4.78 6.23
C VAL A 172 -0.25 -5.73 5.72
N ALA A 173 0.10 -6.65 4.82
CA ALA A 173 -0.83 -7.65 4.31
C ALA A 173 -1.35 -8.60 5.40
N ASP A 174 -0.46 -9.10 6.27
CA ASP A 174 -0.82 -9.94 7.41
C ASP A 174 -1.77 -9.19 8.36
N ARG A 175 -1.51 -7.90 8.62
CA ARG A 175 -2.41 -7.07 9.44
C ARG A 175 -3.77 -6.83 8.78
N LEU A 176 -3.82 -6.61 7.47
CA LEU A 176 -5.08 -6.47 6.75
C LEU A 176 -5.90 -7.77 6.75
N ALA A 177 -5.23 -8.91 6.61
CA ALA A 177 -5.86 -10.23 6.69
C ALA A 177 -6.43 -10.51 8.09
N ASP A 178 -5.70 -10.16 9.15
CA ASP A 178 -6.20 -10.23 10.54
C ASP A 178 -7.41 -9.32 10.76
N ILE A 179 -7.32 -8.06 10.31
CA ILE A 179 -8.44 -7.11 10.41
C ILE A 179 -9.67 -7.65 9.69
N ALA A 180 -9.53 -8.18 8.48
CA ALA A 180 -10.64 -8.67 7.65
C ALA A 180 -11.35 -9.90 8.22
N GLN A 181 -10.68 -10.70 9.05
CA GLN A 181 -11.26 -11.87 9.71
C GLN A 181 -11.98 -11.51 11.02
N GLY A 182 -11.68 -10.33 11.60
CA GLY A 182 -12.32 -9.83 12.80
C GLY A 182 -13.54 -8.94 12.53
N PRO A 183 -14.17 -8.39 13.58
CA PRO A 183 -15.25 -7.43 13.43
C PRO A 183 -14.73 -6.05 12.92
N PRO A 184 -15.59 -5.23 12.29
CA PRO A 184 -15.26 -3.86 11.90
C PRO A 184 -14.79 -2.98 13.07
N ARG A 185 -13.66 -2.29 12.90
CA ARG A 185 -12.97 -1.49 13.94
C ARG A 185 -12.97 0.01 13.69
N LYS A 186 -13.68 0.52 12.67
CA LYS A 186 -13.58 1.92 12.20
C LYS A 186 -12.12 2.30 11.91
N ARG A 187 -11.53 3.27 12.60
CA ARG A 187 -10.12 3.65 12.40
C ARG A 187 -9.21 2.76 13.24
N CYS A 188 -8.39 1.94 12.57
CA CYS A 188 -7.37 1.13 13.22
C CYS A 188 -6.16 1.98 13.61
N ARG A 189 -5.33 1.53 14.56
CA ARG A 189 -4.01 2.16 14.81
C ARG A 189 -3.14 2.03 13.56
N ASP A 190 -2.31 3.05 13.33
CA ASP A 190 -1.43 3.09 12.16
C ASP A 190 -0.38 1.99 12.25
N LEU A 191 0.07 1.50 11.10
CA LEU A 191 1.11 0.48 11.02
C LEU A 191 2.35 1.04 10.35
N VAL A 192 3.46 1.04 11.08
CA VAL A 192 4.73 1.60 10.62
C VAL A 192 5.86 0.60 10.83
N GLY A 193 6.97 0.82 10.13
CA GLY A 193 8.15 -0.02 10.32
C GLY A 193 8.77 0.12 11.70
N PRO A 194 9.71 -0.75 12.07
CA PRO A 194 10.37 -0.68 13.37
C PRO A 194 11.26 0.56 13.51
N GLU A 195 11.86 1.06 12.43
CA GLU A 195 12.89 2.10 12.48
C GLU A 195 12.54 3.35 11.66
N GLN A 196 12.68 4.52 12.27
CA GLN A 196 12.59 5.81 11.59
C GLN A 196 13.99 6.30 11.22
N ARG A 197 14.21 6.65 9.96
CA ARG A 197 15.53 7.06 9.45
C ARG A 197 15.43 8.18 8.42
N PRO A 198 16.39 9.12 8.41
CA PRO A 198 16.56 10.05 7.29
C PRO A 198 16.84 9.29 5.99
N ILE A 199 16.39 9.82 4.86
CA ILE A 199 16.58 9.20 3.54
C ILE A 199 18.05 9.01 3.17
N GLU A 200 18.95 9.86 3.68
CA GLU A 200 20.41 9.74 3.55
C GLU A 200 20.91 8.42 4.17
N SER A 201 20.38 8.06 5.34
CA SER A 201 20.74 6.83 6.05
C SER A 201 20.22 5.61 5.29
N LEU A 202 18.97 5.65 4.83
CA LEU A 202 18.37 4.60 3.99
C LEU A 202 19.13 4.42 2.67
N ALA A 203 19.54 5.51 2.02
CA ALA A 203 20.34 5.49 0.81
C ALA A 203 21.70 4.82 1.03
N ARG A 204 22.40 5.13 2.13
CA ARG A 204 23.67 4.48 2.47
C ARG A 204 23.50 2.98 2.73
N GLN A 205 22.44 2.56 3.44
CA GLN A 205 22.14 1.15 3.65
C GLN A 205 21.87 0.43 2.32
N TRP A 206 21.08 1.06 1.45
CA TRP A 206 20.74 0.54 0.13
C TRP A 206 21.97 0.41 -0.78
N LEU A 207 22.86 1.41 -0.80
CA LEU A 207 24.12 1.35 -1.56
C LEU A 207 25.02 0.21 -1.06
N ARG A 208 25.18 0.06 0.27
CA ARG A 208 25.94 -1.03 0.88
C ARG A 208 25.37 -2.40 0.55
N ALA A 209 24.04 -2.56 0.60
CA ALA A 209 23.37 -3.80 0.23
C ALA A 209 23.65 -4.18 -1.24
N ARG A 210 23.77 -3.18 -2.11
CA ARG A 210 24.14 -3.35 -3.54
C ARG A 210 25.64 -3.42 -3.81
N GLY A 211 26.49 -3.39 -2.80
CA GLY A 211 27.94 -3.36 -2.97
C GLY A 211 28.46 -2.11 -3.70
N GLN A 212 27.73 -1.00 -3.64
CA GLN A 212 28.11 0.27 -4.25
C GLN A 212 28.69 1.22 -3.20
N TRP A 213 29.77 1.91 -3.56
CA TRP A 213 30.37 2.97 -2.75
C TRP A 213 30.18 4.30 -3.47
N LYS A 214 29.26 5.13 -2.98
CA LYS A 214 28.98 6.47 -3.50
C LYS A 214 28.90 7.48 -2.35
N ILE A 215 29.28 8.72 -2.63
CA ILE A 215 29.10 9.83 -1.70
C ILE A 215 27.65 10.28 -1.77
N VAL A 216 26.96 10.31 -0.61
CA VAL A 216 25.56 10.71 -0.53
C VAL A 216 25.46 12.17 -0.10
N PHE A 217 24.89 13.01 -0.96
CA PHE A 217 24.63 14.42 -0.69
C PHE A 217 23.13 14.67 -0.49
N SER A 218 22.78 15.37 0.59
CA SER A 218 21.42 15.85 0.84
C SER A 218 21.26 17.27 0.28
N LEU A 219 20.43 17.45 -0.74
CA LEU A 219 20.14 18.75 -1.34
C LEU A 219 18.66 19.12 -1.16
N PRO A 220 18.32 20.41 -1.10
CA PRO A 220 16.93 20.84 -1.18
C PRO A 220 16.26 20.29 -2.44
N SER A 221 15.01 19.87 -2.33
CA SER A 221 14.19 19.46 -3.46
C SER A 221 12.84 20.15 -3.40
N ASN A 222 12.41 20.65 -4.57
CA ASN A 222 11.10 21.26 -4.78
C ASN A 222 10.06 20.25 -5.32
N SER A 223 10.41 18.96 -5.40
CA SER A 223 9.48 17.93 -5.85
C SER A 223 8.28 17.86 -4.87
N PRO A 224 7.03 17.97 -5.36
CA PRO A 224 5.85 17.92 -4.50
C PRO A 224 5.77 16.65 -3.65
N GLY A 225 6.19 15.49 -4.19
CA GLY A 225 6.19 14.23 -3.43
C GLY A 225 7.19 14.22 -2.27
N PHE A 226 8.38 14.80 -2.44
CA PHE A 226 9.35 14.91 -1.34
C PHE A 226 8.96 15.98 -0.33
N LYS A 227 8.27 17.06 -0.76
CA LYS A 227 7.64 18.00 0.17
C LYS A 227 6.62 17.25 1.05
N ALA A 228 5.72 16.48 0.44
CA ALA A 228 4.72 15.71 1.15
C ALA A 228 5.32 14.73 2.17
N PHE A 229 6.38 14.01 1.81
CA PHE A 229 7.08 13.11 2.75
C PHE A 229 7.69 13.82 3.96
N ARG A 230 8.11 15.09 3.83
CA ARG A 230 8.61 15.87 4.97
C ARG A 230 7.49 16.32 5.90
N GLU A 231 6.30 16.52 5.35
CA GLU A 231 5.14 17.03 6.06
C GLU A 231 4.37 15.92 6.77
N LEU A 232 4.50 14.65 6.35
CA LEU A 232 3.88 13.51 7.01
C LEU A 232 4.30 13.41 8.48
N THR A 233 3.35 13.65 9.38
CA THR A 233 3.56 13.57 10.81
C THR A 233 2.90 12.30 11.33
N LEU A 234 3.71 11.34 11.75
CA LEU A 234 3.21 10.09 12.31
C LEU A 234 2.71 10.32 13.74
N GLY A 235 1.45 9.96 13.99
CA GLY A 235 0.90 9.86 15.35
C GLY A 235 1.30 8.56 16.04
N GLU A 236 0.50 8.14 17.02
CA GLU A 236 0.67 6.81 17.62
C GLU A 236 0.42 5.70 16.59
N ALA A 237 1.38 4.77 16.50
CA ALA A 237 1.36 3.68 15.54
C ALA A 237 1.94 2.40 16.14
N ASP A 238 1.39 1.27 15.72
CA ASP A 238 1.98 -0.04 15.93
C ASP A 238 3.23 -0.17 15.05
N LYS A 239 4.32 -0.63 15.66
CA LYS A 239 5.61 -0.86 15.00
C LYS A 239 5.76 -2.35 14.76
N ALA A 240 5.94 -2.77 13.52
CA ALA A 240 6.06 -4.18 13.20
C ALA A 240 6.88 -4.45 11.94
N GLY A 241 7.23 -5.72 11.76
CA GLY A 241 7.93 -6.23 10.59
C GLY A 241 9.44 -6.03 10.65
N PRO A 242 10.16 -6.56 9.65
CA PRO A 242 11.60 -6.37 9.53
C PRO A 242 11.92 -4.89 9.24
N ASP A 243 13.07 -4.45 9.71
CA ASP A 243 13.62 -3.15 9.30
C ASP A 243 14.04 -3.16 7.82
N PHE A 244 14.36 -1.98 7.30
CA PHE A 244 14.74 -1.84 5.90
C PHE A 244 16.05 -2.58 5.58
N ALA A 245 17.00 -2.67 6.52
CA ALA A 245 18.28 -3.33 6.30
C ALA A 245 18.10 -4.84 6.11
N LEU A 246 17.30 -5.47 6.96
CA LEU A 246 16.96 -6.89 6.85
C LEU A 246 16.16 -7.15 5.56
N TRP A 247 15.20 -6.29 5.24
CA TRP A 247 14.45 -6.38 3.98
C TRP A 247 15.37 -6.32 2.76
N LEU A 248 16.40 -5.47 2.76
CA LEU A 248 17.38 -5.37 1.66
C LEU A 248 18.17 -6.66 1.47
N VAL A 249 18.56 -7.36 2.55
CA VAL A 249 19.29 -8.63 2.46
C VAL A 249 18.47 -9.69 1.73
N GLU A 250 17.17 -9.75 2.00
CA GLU A 250 16.26 -10.72 1.39
C GLU A 250 15.89 -10.37 -0.06
N ASN A 251 15.74 -9.08 -0.38
CA ASN A 251 15.08 -8.64 -1.61
C ASN A 251 15.99 -7.95 -2.63
N VAL A 252 17.20 -7.53 -2.24
CA VAL A 252 18.12 -6.81 -3.13
C VAL A 252 19.39 -7.62 -3.35
N LYS A 253 19.52 -8.18 -4.55
CA LYS A 253 20.71 -8.92 -4.95
C LYS A 253 21.92 -7.99 -5.07
N ARG A 254 23.05 -8.41 -4.51
CA ARG A 254 24.35 -7.83 -4.86
C ARG A 254 24.63 -8.10 -6.34
N PRO A 255 25.05 -7.09 -7.13
CA PRO A 255 25.59 -7.34 -8.46
C PRO A 255 26.81 -8.27 -8.32
N LYS A 256 26.92 -9.27 -9.20
CA LYS A 256 28.15 -10.09 -9.28
C LYS A 256 29.33 -9.15 -9.63
N PRO A 257 30.51 -9.32 -9.02
CA PRO A 257 31.69 -8.58 -9.44
C PRO A 257 31.91 -8.81 -10.94
N ARG A 258 32.13 -7.73 -11.70
CA ARG A 258 32.55 -7.84 -13.10
C ARG A 258 33.92 -8.54 -13.07
N ARG A 259 33.99 -9.73 -13.66
CA ARG A 259 35.25 -10.42 -13.96
C ARG A 259 36.00 -9.65 -15.05
#